data_AF-A0A746P034-F1
#
_entry.id   AF-A0A746P034-F1
#
_cell.length_a   1.000
_cell.length_b   1.000
_cell.length_c   1.000
_cell.angle_alpha   90.00
_cell.angle_beta   90.00
_cell.angle_gamma   90.00
#
_symmetry.space_group_name_H-M   'P 1'
#
loop_
_entity.id
_entity.type
_entity.pdbx_description
1 polymer ?
#
loop_
_entity_poly.entity_id
_entity_poly.type
_entity_poly.pdbx_seq_one_letter_code
_entity_poly.pdbx_strand_id
1 'polypeptide(L)' 'MADNTYQPAKVWTWDKSGSGAFANINRPVSGPTHDKTLPVGKHPLQLYSLGTPNGQKVTIM' A
#
# COMPACT_ATOMS: atom_id res chain seq x y z
N MET A 1 4.68 -41.50 -3.01
CA MET A 1 5.42 -40.23 -3.17
C MET A 1 4.42 -39.12 -2.91
N ALA A 2 4.60 -38.31 -1.88
CA ALA A 2 3.71 -37.17 -1.65
C ALA A 2 3.97 -36.14 -2.76
N ASP A 3 2.92 -35.68 -3.44
CA ASP A 3 3.00 -34.59 -4.41
C ASP A 3 3.53 -33.34 -3.69
N ASN A 4 4.71 -32.88 -4.09
CA ASN A 4 5.38 -31.73 -3.47
C ASN A 4 4.87 -30.38 -4.01
N THR A 5 3.61 -30.38 -4.50
CA THR A 5 2.94 -29.21 -5.07
C THR A 5 2.38 -28.37 -3.94
N TYR A 6 2.63 -27.06 -3.99
CA TYR A 6 2.07 -26.11 -3.04
C TYR A 6 0.55 -26.27 -2.91
N GLN A 7 0.08 -26.43 -1.66
CA GLN A 7 -1.34 -26.47 -1.33
C GLN A 7 -1.68 -25.25 -0.49
N PRO A 8 -2.54 -24.33 -0.97
CA PRO A 8 -2.97 -23.20 -0.17
C PRO A 8 -3.75 -23.65 1.06
N ALA A 9 -3.56 -22.97 2.18
CA ALA A 9 -4.32 -23.24 3.40
C ALA A 9 -5.80 -22.86 3.23
N LYS A 10 -6.68 -23.58 3.94
CA LYS A 10 -8.14 -23.30 3.95
C LYS A 10 -8.47 -21.88 4.43
N VAL A 11 -7.66 -21.36 5.35
CA VAL A 11 -7.73 -19.97 5.83
C VAL A 11 -6.36 -19.36 5.60
N TRP A 12 -6.32 -18.28 4.83
CA TRP A 12 -5.08 -17.57 4.55
C TRP A 12 -4.57 -16.85 5.82
N THR A 13 -3.26 -16.87 6.01
CA THR A 13 -2.56 -16.19 7.10
C THR A 13 -1.46 -15.31 6.55
N TRP A 14 -1.25 -14.15 7.17
CA TRP A 14 -0.15 -13.26 6.79
C TRP A 14 1.16 -13.69 7.45
N ASP A 15 2.07 -14.26 6.66
CA ASP A 15 3.47 -14.45 7.06
C ASP A 15 4.25 -13.15 6.80
N LYS A 16 4.84 -12.57 7.85
CA LYS A 16 5.55 -11.29 7.81
C LYS A 16 6.91 -11.35 7.12
N SER A 17 7.35 -12.52 6.66
CA SER A 17 8.63 -12.76 5.99
C SER A 17 8.70 -12.34 4.50
N GLY A 18 7.73 -11.57 4.01
CA GLY A 18 7.63 -11.21 2.58
C GLY A 18 8.87 -10.48 2.05
N SER A 19 9.40 -10.93 0.91
CA SER A 19 10.43 -10.23 0.13
C SER A 19 9.79 -9.50 -1.04
N GLY A 20 10.09 -8.20 -1.18
CA GLY A 20 9.56 -7.38 -2.26
C GLY A 20 9.66 -5.89 -1.95
N ALA A 21 9.69 -5.05 -2.98
CA ALA A 21 9.92 -3.60 -2.84
C ALA A 21 8.91 -2.89 -1.92
N PHE A 22 7.71 -3.46 -1.73
CA PHE A 22 6.63 -2.90 -0.92
C PHE A 22 6.30 -3.74 0.32
N ALA A 23 7.14 -4.72 0.68
CA ALA A 23 6.90 -5.60 1.83
C ALA A 23 6.78 -4.82 3.15
N ASN A 24 7.44 -3.67 3.25
CA ASN A 24 7.38 -2.78 4.40
C ASN A 24 6.08 -1.95 4.52
N ILE A 25 5.26 -1.85 3.46
CA ILE A 25 4.02 -1.07 3.46
C ILE A 25 2.75 -1.92 3.26
N ASN A 26 2.84 -3.10 2.65
CA ASN A 26 1.69 -3.98 2.43
C ASN A 26 1.25 -4.68 3.74
N ARG A 27 -0.04 -4.60 4.07
CA ARG A 27 -0.66 -5.25 5.25
C ARG A 27 -2.10 -5.66 4.95
N PRO A 28 -2.62 -6.75 5.53
CA PRO A 28 -3.99 -7.23 5.31
C PRO A 28 -5.05 -6.42 6.07
N VAL A 29 -4.64 -5.39 6.81
CA VAL A 29 -5.52 -4.52 7.61
C VAL A 29 -5.26 -3.06 7.26
N SER A 30 -6.28 -2.21 7.28
CA SER A 30 -6.16 -0.77 7.05
C SER A 30 -5.91 0.00 8.36
N GLY A 31 -5.88 1.33 8.31
CA GLY A 31 -5.77 2.22 9.48
C GLY A 31 -4.43 2.96 9.60
N PRO A 32 -4.38 4.07 10.36
CA PRO A 32 -3.15 4.84 10.56
C PRO A 32 -2.09 4.03 11.31
N THR A 33 -0.83 4.24 10.97
CA THR A 33 0.33 3.68 11.72
C THR A 33 0.97 4.70 12.65
N HIS A 34 0.67 5.98 12.47
CA HIS A 34 1.14 7.11 13.25
C HIS A 34 0.19 8.30 13.02
N ASP A 35 0.21 9.24 13.96
CA ASP A 35 -0.48 10.51 13.82
C ASP A 35 0.36 11.50 13.03
N LYS A 36 -0.25 12.18 12.06
CA LYS A 36 0.40 13.22 11.26
C LYS A 36 -0.59 14.23 10.71
N THR A 37 -0.44 15.48 11.10
CA THR A 37 -1.15 16.60 10.46
C THR A 37 -0.52 16.88 9.10
N LEU A 38 -1.34 17.00 8.06
CA LEU A 38 -0.88 17.31 6.71
C LEU A 38 -0.64 18.83 6.53
N PRO A 39 0.42 19.24 5.82
CA PRO A 39 0.70 20.66 5.57
C PRO A 39 -0.32 21.27 4.58
N VAL A 40 -0.81 22.48 4.86
CA VAL A 40 -1.78 23.20 4.04
C VAL A 40 -1.19 24.52 3.55
N GLY A 41 -1.22 24.74 2.23
CA GLY A 41 -0.78 25.99 1.59
C GLY A 41 -1.88 27.03 1.41
N LYS A 42 -1.55 28.13 0.74
CA LYS A 42 -2.47 29.28 0.51
C LYS A 42 -3.50 29.07 -0.61
N HIS A 43 -3.29 28.09 -1.48
CA HIS A 43 -4.12 27.87 -2.67
C HIS A 43 -5.39 27.09 -2.33
N PRO A 44 -6.48 27.27 -3.10
CA PRO A 44 -7.77 26.67 -2.78
C PRO A 44 -7.79 25.13 -2.87
N LEU A 45 -6.89 24.53 -3.66
CA LEU A 45 -6.79 23.08 -3.81
C LEU A 45 -5.47 22.58 -3.22
N GLN A 46 -5.55 21.58 -2.34
CA GLN A 46 -4.41 20.92 -1.71
C GLN A 46 -4.34 19.47 -2.19
N LEU A 47 -3.32 19.14 -2.99
CA LEU A 47 -3.15 17.80 -3.55
C LEU A 47 -2.03 17.04 -2.84
N TYR A 48 -2.38 15.95 -2.15
CA TYR A 48 -1.43 15.01 -1.55
C TYR A 48 -1.30 13.80 -2.47
N SER A 49 -0.25 13.77 -3.28
CA SER A 49 -0.09 12.79 -4.34
C SER A 49 1.37 12.39 -4.52
N LEU A 50 1.62 11.47 -5.45
CA LEU A 50 2.93 11.09 -5.95
C LEU A 50 2.85 11.01 -7.47
N GLY A 51 3.94 11.35 -8.18
CA GLY A 51 4.04 11.36 -9.65
C GLY A 51 3.89 10.01 -10.36
N THR A 52 3.19 9.05 -9.75
CA THR A 52 2.72 7.81 -10.40
C THR A 52 1.77 8.13 -11.55
N PRO A 53 1.51 7.16 -12.46
CA PRO A 53 0.50 7.34 -13.51
C PRO A 53 -0.88 7.75 -13.00
N ASN A 54 -1.25 7.38 -11.77
CA ASN A 54 -2.51 7.83 -11.17
C ASN A 54 -2.45 9.29 -10.68
N GLY A 55 -1.32 9.73 -10.12
CA GLY A 55 -1.14 11.12 -9.70
C GLY A 55 -1.10 12.08 -10.90
N GLN A 56 -0.47 11.66 -12.00
CA GLN A 56 -0.38 12.44 -13.23
C GLN A 56 -1.75 12.82 -13.80
N LYS A 57 -2.75 11.94 -13.68
CA LYS A 57 -4.12 12.22 -14.13
C LYS A 57 -4.68 13.50 -13.49
N VAL A 58 -4.39 13.72 -12.21
CA VAL A 58 -4.93 14.85 -11.45
C VAL A 58 -4.13 16.13 -11.69
N THR A 59 -2.83 16.01 -11.92
CA THR A 59 -1.98 17.19 -12.17
C THR A 59 -2.05 17.71 -13.61
N ILE A 60 -2.51 16.88 -14.55
CA ILE A 60 -2.71 17.26 -15.96
C ILE A 60 -4.09 17.88 -16.19
N MET A 61 -5.11 17.44 -15.42
CA MET A 61 -6.49 17.96 -15.46
C MET A 61 -6.55 19.47 -15.28
#